data_AF-A0A183DCE6-F1
#
_entry.id   AF-A0A183DCE6-F1
#
_cell.length_a   1.000
_cell.length_b   1.000
_cell.length_c   1.000
_cell.angle_alpha   90.00
_cell.angle_beta   90.00
_cell.angle_gamma   90.00
#
_symmetry.space_group_name_H-M   'P 1'
#
loop_
_entity.id
_entity.type
_entity.pdbx_description
1 polymer ?
#
loop_
_entity_poly.entity_id
_entity_poly.type
_entity_poly.pdbx_seq_one_letter_code
_entity_poly.pdbx_strand_id
1 'polypeptide(L)'
;MHSIGFLHRDIKPSNFGIGRRETNDYHIVYVFDFGLARQFATRNKDCRLPRKIASFRGTPRYASLNSHKKKEQSPKDDIESWFYMIVEWTVGFLPWKHLKVIFKHLK
;
A
#
# COMPACT_ATOMS: atom_id res chain seq x y z
N MET A 1 -4.64 2.37 -11.29
CA MET A 1 -3.19 2.14 -11.07
C MET A 1 -2.75 0.74 -11.49
N HIS A 2 -3.34 -0.33 -10.94
CA HIS A 2 -2.98 -1.70 -11.35
C HIS A 2 -3.23 -1.97 -12.84
N SER A 3 -4.30 -1.41 -13.41
CA SER A 3 -4.63 -1.48 -14.85
C SER A 3 -3.55 -0.94 -15.78
N ILE A 4 -2.72 0.00 -15.29
CA ILE A 4 -1.59 0.57 -16.05
C ILE A 4 -0.24 -0.06 -15.64
N GLY A 5 -0.26 -1.14 -14.86
CA GLY A 5 0.93 -1.95 -14.54
C GLY A 5 1.74 -1.47 -13.33
N PHE A 6 1.20 -0.60 -12.47
CA PHE A 6 1.89 -0.08 -11.28
C PHE A 6 1.21 -0.49 -9.98
N LEU A 7 2.00 -0.75 -8.95
CA LEU A 7 1.60 -0.91 -7.54
C LEU A 7 1.83 0.38 -6.78
N HIS A 8 1.01 0.66 -5.78
CA HIS A 8 1.20 1.81 -4.90
C HIS A 8 2.24 1.52 -3.81
N ARG A 9 2.15 0.36 -3.16
CA ARG A 9 3.02 -0.12 -2.07
C ARG A 9 3.03 0.70 -0.78
N ASP A 10 2.17 1.71 -0.65
CA ASP A 10 2.01 2.51 0.58
C ASP A 10 0.57 3.00 0.75
N ILE A 11 -0.37 2.06 0.65
CA ILE A 11 -1.80 2.30 0.88
C ILE A 11 -2.01 2.56 2.38
N LYS A 12 -2.43 3.78 2.72
CA LYS A 12 -2.71 4.23 4.09
C LYS A 12 -3.68 5.43 4.06
N PRO A 13 -4.43 5.72 5.15
CA PRO A 13 -5.45 6.77 5.13
C PRO A 13 -4.93 8.14 4.72
N SER A 14 -3.72 8.53 5.14
CA SER A 14 -3.15 9.85 4.81
C SER A 14 -2.79 10.03 3.32
N ASN A 15 -2.76 8.96 2.54
CA ASN A 15 -2.50 9.01 1.09
C ASN A 15 -3.81 9.08 0.29
N PHE A 16 -4.95 9.27 0.95
CA PHE A 16 -6.23 9.52 0.30
C PHE A 16 -6.79 10.87 0.75
N GLY A 17 -7.55 11.53 -0.13
CA GLY A 17 -8.27 12.74 0.22
C GLY A 17 -9.44 12.98 -0.71
N ILE A 18 -10.41 13.75 -0.22
CA ILE A 18 -11.62 14.08 -0.97
C ILE A 18 -11.34 15.24 -1.92
N GLY A 19 -12.04 15.25 -3.06
CA GLY A 19 -12.04 16.40 -3.97
C GLY A 19 -12.63 17.65 -3.32
N ARG A 20 -12.43 18.79 -3.97
CA ARG A 20 -12.87 20.06 -3.42
C ARG A 20 -14.29 20.41 -3.87
N ARG A 21 -15.01 21.18 -3.06
CA ARG A 21 -16.39 21.58 -3.36
C ARG A 21 -16.47 22.53 -4.56
N GLU A 22 -15.45 23.37 -4.74
CA GLU A 22 -15.38 24.36 -5.81
C GLU A 22 -15.28 23.70 -7.20
N THR A 23 -14.73 22.48 -7.29
CA THR A 23 -14.67 21.69 -8.52
C THR A 23 -15.82 20.67 -8.64
N ASN A 24 -16.75 20.67 -7.69
CA ASN A 24 -17.83 19.68 -7.56
C ASN A 24 -17.34 18.22 -7.39
N ASP A 25 -16.08 18.02 -6.99
CA ASP A 25 -15.45 16.69 -6.85
C ASP A 25 -15.50 16.14 -5.41
N TYR A 26 -16.27 16.76 -4.51
CA TYR A 26 -16.32 16.39 -3.08
C TYR A 26 -16.76 14.94 -2.81
N HIS A 27 -17.37 14.28 -3.80
CA HIS A 27 -17.79 12.88 -3.78
C HIS A 27 -16.72 11.92 -4.34
N ILE A 28 -15.59 12.45 -4.83
CA ILE A 28 -14.48 11.69 -5.41
C ILE A 28 -13.36 11.58 -4.39
N VAL A 29 -12.85 10.36 -4.21
CA VAL A 29 -11.65 10.09 -3.40
C VAL A 29 -10.44 9.98 -4.32
N TYR A 30 -9.46 10.83 -4.08
CA TYR A 30 -8.17 10.85 -4.77
C TYR A 30 -7.12 10.07 -4.00
N VAL A 31 -6.12 9.57 -4.72
CA VAL A 31 -4.96 8.87 -4.17
C VAL A 31 -3.71 9.72 -4.42
N PHE A 32 -2.87 9.86 -3.41
CA PHE A 32 -1.66 10.68 -3.40
C PHE A 32 -0.40 9.85 -3.13
N ASP A 33 0.75 10.51 -3.26
CA ASP A 33 2.08 9.97 -2.90
C ASP A 33 2.45 8.65 -3.59
N PHE A 34 2.84 8.79 -4.85
CA PHE A 34 3.38 7.71 -5.67
C PHE A 34 4.90 7.50 -5.47
N GLY A 35 5.52 8.09 -4.43
CA GLY A 35 6.96 8.00 -4.21
C GLY A 35 7.47 6.58 -3.98
N LEU A 36 6.59 5.69 -3.49
CA LEU A 36 6.85 4.27 -3.35
C LEU A 36 6.24 3.42 -4.47
N ALA A 37 5.62 4.01 -5.48
CA ALA A 37 5.04 3.26 -6.58
C ALA A 37 6.10 2.42 -7.31
N ARG A 38 5.69 1.27 -7.87
CA ARG A 38 6.58 0.41 -8.65
C ARG A 38 5.82 -0.30 -9.75
N GLN A 39 6.39 -0.29 -10.94
CA GLN A 39 5.88 -1.07 -12.05
C GLN A 39 6.01 -2.57 -11.73
N PHE A 40 4.91 -3.31 -11.82
CA PHE A 40 4.88 -4.78 -11.68
C PHE A 40 4.60 -5.49 -12.99
N ALA A 41 4.00 -4.81 -13.97
CA ALA A 41 3.72 -5.37 -15.29
C ALA A 41 4.07 -4.39 -16.41
N THR A 42 4.48 -4.92 -17.56
CA THR A 42 4.63 -4.13 -18.80
C THR A 42 3.25 -3.81 -19.40
N ARG A 43 3.19 -2.93 -20.41
CA ARG A 43 1.94 -2.67 -21.16
C ARG A 43 1.35 -3.94 -21.80
N ASN A 44 2.18 -4.94 -22.08
CA ASN A 44 1.79 -6.24 -22.64
C ASN A 44 1.36 -7.26 -21.57
N LYS A 45 1.20 -6.81 -20.31
CA LYS A 45 0.84 -7.62 -19.12
C LYS A 45 1.88 -8.64 -18.66
N ASP A 46 3.09 -8.62 -19.19
CA ASP A 46 4.18 -9.43 -18.66
C ASP A 46 4.56 -8.94 -17.27
N CYS A 47 4.37 -9.82 -16.28
CA CYS A 47 4.71 -9.53 -14.90
C CYS A 47 6.22 -9.58 -14.71
N ARG A 48 6.78 -8.60 -14.01
CA ARG A 48 8.18 -8.60 -13.63
C ARG A 48 8.46 -9.78 -12.71
N LEU A 49 9.61 -10.43 -12.93
CA LEU A 49 10.05 -11.49 -12.04
C LEU A 49 10.25 -10.96 -10.61
N PRO A 50 9.80 -11.70 -9.59
CA PRO A 50 9.94 -11.28 -8.20
C PRO A 50 11.40 -11.28 -7.77
N ARG A 51 11.82 -10.23 -7.05
CA ARG A 51 13.14 -10.22 -6.40
C ARG A 51 13.21 -11.32 -5.33
N LYS A 52 14.40 -11.89 -5.15
CA LYS A 52 14.68 -12.86 -4.05
C LYS A 52 14.38 -12.25 -2.68
N ILE A 53 14.75 -10.98 -2.49
CA ILE A 53 14.49 -10.21 -1.27
C ILE A 53 14.03 -8.81 -1.69
N ALA A 54 12.84 -8.42 -1.23
CA ALA A 54 12.32 -7.07 -1.37
C ALA A 54 12.37 -6.37 -0.01
N SER A 55 13.29 -5.42 0.16
CA SER A 55 13.36 -4.63 1.40
C SER A 55 12.03 -3.95 1.69
N PHE A 56 11.58 -4.07 2.94
CA PHE A 56 10.37 -3.42 3.43
C PHE A 56 10.45 -1.90 3.20
N ARG A 57 9.37 -1.34 2.66
CA ARG A 57 9.12 0.10 2.52
C ARG A 57 7.64 0.37 2.81
N GLY A 58 7.32 1.61 3.15
CA GLY A 58 5.95 2.03 3.44
C GLY A 58 5.61 1.96 4.93
N THR A 59 4.31 1.97 5.21
CA THR A 59 3.77 2.14 6.58
C THR A 59 3.48 0.80 7.25
N PRO A 60 4.21 0.40 8.32
CA PRO A 60 4.09 -0.93 8.92
C PRO A 60 2.69 -1.33 9.39
N ARG A 61 1.87 -0.36 9.82
CA ARG A 61 0.51 -0.60 10.32
C ARG A 61 -0.41 -1.24 9.27
N TYR A 62 -0.30 -0.82 8.01
CA TYR A 62 -1.16 -1.29 6.92
C TYR A 62 -0.41 -2.21 5.96
N ALA A 63 0.89 -2.41 6.12
CA ALA A 63 1.66 -3.23 5.21
C ALA A 63 1.22 -4.70 5.26
N SER A 64 1.10 -5.32 4.07
CA SER A 64 0.75 -6.73 3.94
C SER A 64 1.74 -7.66 4.64
N LEU A 65 1.29 -8.88 4.97
CA LEU A 65 2.15 -9.92 5.55
C LEU A 65 3.34 -10.26 4.65
N ASN A 66 3.16 -10.20 3.33
CA ASN A 66 4.25 -10.40 2.37
C ASN A 66 5.31 -9.30 2.46
N SER A 67 4.90 -8.04 2.62
CA SER A 67 5.82 -6.91 2.79
C SER A 67 6.69 -7.13 4.03
N HIS A 68 6.07 -7.50 5.16
CA HIS A 68 6.79 -7.87 6.40
C HIS A 68 7.76 -9.04 6.20
N LYS A 69 7.37 -10.03 5.37
CA LYS A 69 8.21 -11.18 5.00
C LYS A 69 9.25 -10.88 3.90
N LYS A 70 9.42 -9.61 3.51
CA LYS A 70 10.35 -9.17 2.46
C LYS A 70 10.15 -9.88 1.11
N LYS A 71 8.91 -10.28 0.80
CA LYS A 71 8.53 -10.85 -0.50
C LYS A 71 8.22 -9.73 -1.49
N GLU A 72 8.40 -10.00 -2.78
CA GLU A 72 7.98 -9.05 -3.82
C GLU A 72 6.47 -8.79 -3.70
N GLN A 73 6.09 -7.52 -3.67
CA GLN A 73 4.69 -7.11 -3.59
C GLN A 73 4.02 -7.25 -4.96
N SER A 74 2.73 -7.55 -4.96
CA SER A 74 1.85 -7.63 -6.12
C SER A 74 0.51 -6.93 -5.83
N PRO A 75 -0.44 -6.86 -6.78
CA PRO A 75 -1.71 -6.14 -6.58
C PRO A 75 -2.48 -6.55 -5.32
N LYS A 76 -2.37 -7.83 -4.92
CA LYS A 76 -3.03 -8.32 -3.70
C LYS A 76 -2.52 -7.63 -2.43
N ASP A 77 -1.28 -7.16 -2.42
CA ASP A 77 -0.67 -6.53 -1.24
C ASP A 77 -1.20 -5.11 -1.02
N ASP A 78 -1.51 -4.38 -2.11
CA ASP A 78 -2.22 -3.10 -2.04
C ASP A 78 -3.66 -3.32 -1.55
N ILE A 79 -4.33 -4.40 -1.99
CA ILE A 79 -5.70 -4.75 -1.56
C ILE A 79 -5.73 -5.16 -0.08
N GLU A 80 -4.76 -5.95 0.39
CA GLU A 80 -4.64 -6.33 1.81
C GLU A 80 -4.45 -5.08 2.69
N SER A 81 -3.61 -4.14 2.24
CA SER A 81 -3.41 -2.87 2.94
C SER A 81 -4.69 -2.03 2.99
N TRP A 82 -5.45 -1.97 1.89
CA TRP A 82 -6.76 -1.32 1.85
C TRP A 82 -7.76 -2.00 2.78
N PHE A 83 -7.79 -3.33 2.84
CA PHE A 83 -8.65 -4.06 3.78
C PHE A 83 -8.34 -3.69 5.23
N TYR A 84 -7.07 -3.57 5.61
CA TYR A 84 -6.70 -3.11 6.95
C TYR A 84 -7.18 -1.69 7.25
N MET A 85 -7.21 -0.79 6.26
CA MET A 85 -7.82 0.55 6.44
C MET A 85 -9.31 0.45 6.74
N ILE A 86 -10.05 -0.38 5.98
CA ILE A 86 -11.49 -0.58 6.19
C ILE A 86 -11.77 -1.16 7.58
N VAL A 87 -10.97 -2.15 8.02
CA VAL A 87 -11.08 -2.70 9.38
C VAL A 87 -10.83 -1.61 10.42
N GLU A 88 -9.77 -0.80 10.27
CA GLU A 88 -9.50 0.27 11.24
C GLU A 88 -10.64 1.32 11.28
N TRP A 89 -11.23 1.67 10.14
CA TRP A 89 -12.34 2.63 10.10
C TRP A 89 -13.65 2.10 10.69
N THR A 90 -13.93 0.81 10.50
CA THR A 90 -15.18 0.19 10.98
C THR A 90 -15.11 -0.28 12.43
N VAL A 91 -13.94 -0.75 12.87
CA VAL A 91 -13.71 -1.27 14.23
C VAL A 91 -13.08 -0.21 15.15
N GLY A 92 -12.46 0.83 14.59
CA GLY A 92 -11.78 1.91 15.31
C GLY A 92 -10.29 1.64 15.62
N PHE A 93 -9.83 0.40 15.48
CA PHE A 93 -8.41 0.06 15.68
C PHE A 93 -8.01 -1.23 14.94
N LEU A 94 -6.70 -1.35 14.69
CA LEU A 94 -6.07 -2.63 14.34
C LEU A 94 -5.41 -3.22 15.58
N PRO A 95 -5.49 -4.54 15.83
CA PRO A 95 -4.93 -5.18 17.02
C PRO A 95 -3.43 -4.89 17.24
N TRP A 96 -2.68 -4.64 16.16
CA TRP A 96 -1.24 -4.35 16.17
C TRP A 96 -0.88 -2.86 16.19
N LYS A 97 -1.84 -1.93 16.35
CA LYS A 97 -1.62 -0.46 16.29
C LYS A 97 -0.48 0.04 17.19
N HIS A 98 -0.29 -0.59 18.35
CA HIS A 98 0.68 -0.17 19.37
C HIS A 98 2.00 -0.98 19.35
N LEU A 99 2.14 -1.94 18.43
CA LEU A 99 3.38 -2.68 18.30
C LEU A 99 4.46 -1.78 17.71
N LYS A 100 5.53 -1.54 18.48
CA LYS A 100 6.72 -0.88 17.96
C LYS A 100 7.42 -1.85 17.00
N VAL A 101 7.66 -1.39 15.77
CA VAL A 101 8.47 -2.15 14.81
C VAL A 101 9.91 -2.14 15.29
N ILE A 102 10.35 -3.24 15.86
CA ILE A 102 11.77 -3.44 16.19
C ILE A 102 12.45 -3.88 14.89
N PHE A 103 13.05 -2.92 14.17
CA PHE A 103 14.04 -3.27 13.16
C PHE A 103 15.26 -3.80 13.89
N LYS A 104 15.30 -5.12 14.16
CA LYS A 104 16.57 -5.76 14.50
C LYS A 104 17.49 -5.57 13.30
N HIS A 105 18.47 -4.68 13.45
CA HIS A 105 19.63 -4.61 12.58
C HIS A 105 20.36 -5.96 12.69
N LEU A 106 20.00 -6.90 11.84
CA LEU A 106 20.93 -7.96 11.48
C LEU A 106 21.95 -7.29 10.57
N LYS A 107 23.04 -6.82 11.19
CA LYS A 107 24.31 -6.58 10.51
C LYS A 107 24.81 -7.89 9.92
#